data_AF-M1ZYK7-F1
#
_entry.id   AF-M1ZYK7-F1
#
_cell.length_a   1.000
_cell.length_b   1.000
_cell.length_c   1.000
_cell.angle_alpha   90.00
_cell.angle_beta   90.00
_cell.angle_gamma   90.00
#
_symmetry.space_group_name_H-M   'P 1'
#
loop_
_entity.id
_entity.type
_entity.pdbx_description
1 polymer ?
#
loop_
_entity_poly.entity_id
_entity_poly.type
_entity_poly.pdbx_seq_one_letter_code
_entity_poly.pdbx_strand_id
1 'polypeptide(L)'
;MEYNEENLGAILSNVTEFNDIKLSDIPDIDLYMDQVTTLFDMKLESLKRDKNDKIMTKTMVNNYAKGKFFPTVKGKKYNKEQIILLEIIYNLKQSLSLLDIETVLTPIMESIHKEENKFPSVEELYGTFLSIKEIQLKDFYEEFNKLMDIIREKSEKLQGEDEQLKELVLLIFTLISKANMEKRMAEKLIDNFLKNNN
;
A
#
# COMPACT_ATOMS: atom_id res chain seq x y z
N MET A 1 20.04 9.25 15.52
CA MET A 1 19.63 8.04 16.26
C MET A 1 20.71 7.01 15.98
N GLU A 2 21.34 6.45 17.01
CA GLU A 2 22.38 5.43 16.84
C GLU A 2 21.73 4.08 16.51
N TYR A 3 22.37 3.26 15.67
CA TYR A 3 21.85 1.93 15.36
C TYR A 3 22.05 0.99 16.55
N ASN A 4 20.95 0.58 17.18
CA ASN A 4 20.92 -0.37 18.28
C ASN A 4 19.54 -1.05 18.33
N GLU A 5 19.41 -2.10 19.15
CA GLU A 5 18.18 -2.89 19.23
C GLU A 5 16.96 -2.08 19.69
N GLU A 6 17.13 -1.15 20.63
CA GLU A 6 16.04 -0.33 21.16
C GLU A 6 15.46 0.60 20.08
N ASN A 7 16.35 1.32 19.37
CA ASN A 7 15.96 2.21 18.28
C ASN A 7 15.35 1.43 17.11
N LEU A 8 15.88 0.24 16.80
CA LEU A 8 15.34 -0.62 15.75
C LEU A 8 13.94 -1.15 16.12
N GLY A 9 13.73 -1.53 17.38
CA GLY A 9 12.43 -1.94 17.90
C GLY A 9 11.37 -0.83 17.82
N ALA A 10 11.77 0.42 18.10
CA ALA A 10 10.91 1.59 17.96
C ALA A 10 10.52 1.85 16.49
N ILE A 11 11.49 1.76 15.56
CA ILE A 11 11.25 1.89 14.12
C ILE A 11 10.33 0.78 13.62
N LEU A 12 10.61 -0.47 14.01
CA LEU A 12 9.79 -1.62 13.64
C LEU A 12 8.34 -1.43 14.11
N SER A 13 8.16 -1.03 15.38
CA SER A 13 6.83 -0.78 15.94
C SER A 13 6.06 0.28 15.16
N ASN A 14 6.72 1.38 14.77
CA ASN A 14 6.11 2.43 13.97
C ASN A 14 5.75 1.95 12.55
N VAL A 15 6.60 1.14 11.90
CA VAL A 15 6.33 0.57 10.57
C VAL A 15 5.18 -0.44 10.61
N THR A 16 5.03 -1.18 11.71
CA THR A 16 3.94 -2.17 11.90
C THR A 16 2.64 -1.58 12.46
N GLU A 17 2.61 -0.28 12.74
CA GLU A 17 1.39 0.38 13.19
C GLU A 17 0.36 0.42 12.05
N PHE A 18 -0.89 0.05 12.36
CA PHE A 18 -1.96 0.07 11.38
C PHE A 18 -2.36 1.50 11.02
N ASN A 19 -1.93 1.94 9.84
CA ASN A 19 -2.10 3.29 9.33
C ASN A 19 -2.77 3.24 7.95
N ASP A 20 -4.09 3.00 7.93
CA ASP A 20 -4.93 2.96 6.73
C ASP A 20 -6.29 3.65 6.98
N ILE A 21 -6.97 4.02 5.89
CA ILE A 21 -8.34 4.53 5.96
C ILE A 21 -9.30 3.35 6.16
N LYS A 22 -9.85 3.19 7.38
CA LYS A 22 -10.83 2.12 7.64
C LYS A 22 -12.15 2.41 6.92
N LEU A 23 -12.93 1.37 6.62
CA LEU A 23 -14.28 1.54 6.08
C LEU A 23 -15.18 2.43 6.97
N SER A 24 -14.97 2.41 8.28
CA SER A 24 -15.66 3.26 9.26
C SER A 24 -15.21 4.72 9.25
N ASP A 25 -14.05 5.02 8.67
CA ASP A 25 -13.54 6.39 8.53
C ASP A 25 -14.15 7.12 7.32
N ILE A 26 -14.73 6.37 6.38
CA ILE A 26 -15.34 6.91 5.17
C ILE A 26 -16.82 7.19 5.46
N PRO A 27 -17.27 8.45 5.41
CA PRO A 27 -18.65 8.81 5.72
C PRO A 27 -19.60 8.32 4.63
N ASP A 28 -20.87 8.10 5.00
CA ASP A 28 -21.92 7.69 4.05
C ASP A 28 -22.50 8.87 3.23
N ILE A 29 -21.86 10.03 3.28
CA ILE A 29 -22.20 11.20 2.45
C ILE A 29 -21.13 11.43 1.38
N ASP A 30 -21.56 11.88 0.20
CA ASP A 30 -20.60 12.21 -0.86
C ASP A 30 -19.72 13.41 -0.47
N LEU A 31 -18.41 13.28 -0.68
CA LEU A 31 -17.41 14.26 -0.30
C LEU A 31 -16.96 15.13 -1.48
N TYR A 32 -16.78 16.42 -1.26
CA TYR A 32 -16.06 17.27 -2.21
C TYR A 32 -14.57 16.93 -2.25
N MET A 33 -13.92 17.23 -3.38
CA MET A 33 -12.48 17.00 -3.59
C MET A 33 -11.61 17.38 -2.39
N ASP A 34 -11.83 18.56 -1.81
CA ASP A 34 -10.99 19.07 -0.72
C ASP A 34 -11.15 18.23 0.54
N GLN A 35 -12.37 17.75 0.81
CA GLN A 35 -12.67 16.84 1.92
C GLN A 35 -12.01 15.47 1.71
N VAL A 36 -11.99 14.96 0.48
CA VAL A 36 -11.27 13.71 0.14
C VAL A 36 -9.78 13.87 0.40
N THR A 37 -9.15 14.95 -0.08
CA THR A 37 -7.72 15.18 0.17
C THR A 37 -7.42 15.35 1.65
N THR A 38 -8.28 16.04 2.40
CA THR A 38 -8.12 16.20 3.86
C THR A 38 -8.25 14.87 4.59
N LEU A 39 -9.22 14.02 4.23
CA LEU A 39 -9.36 12.68 4.82
C LEU A 39 -8.08 11.86 4.66
N PHE A 40 -7.54 11.81 3.45
CA PHE A 40 -6.30 11.08 3.15
C PHE A 40 -5.10 11.68 3.88
N ASP A 41 -4.95 13.01 3.87
CA ASP A 41 -3.85 13.67 4.56
C ASP A 41 -3.88 13.39 6.07
N MET A 42 -5.07 13.42 6.70
CA MET A 42 -5.21 13.16 8.13
C MET A 42 -4.96 11.69 8.51
N LYS A 43 -5.39 10.74 7.66
CA LYS A 43 -5.35 9.31 7.99
C LYS A 43 -4.04 8.64 7.64
N LEU A 44 -3.32 9.16 6.65
CA LEU A 44 -2.12 8.54 6.09
C LEU A 44 -0.85 9.38 6.35
N GLU A 45 -0.92 10.41 7.22
CA GLU A 45 0.20 11.30 7.53
C GLU A 45 1.45 10.54 7.99
N SER A 46 1.25 9.51 8.82
CA SER A 46 2.30 8.65 9.36
C SER A 46 3.04 7.83 8.29
N LEU A 47 2.46 7.66 7.09
CA LEU A 47 3.10 6.95 5.98
C LEU A 47 4.08 7.82 5.18
N LYS A 48 4.13 9.13 5.45
CA LYS A 48 5.08 10.02 4.77
C LYS A 48 6.51 9.73 5.22
N ARG A 49 7.42 9.62 4.25
CA ARG A 49 8.85 9.56 4.53
C ARG A 49 9.37 10.93 4.94
N ASP A 50 9.00 11.96 4.16
CA ASP A 50 9.32 13.35 4.44
C ASP A 50 8.05 14.16 4.75
N LYS A 51 8.11 15.11 5.69
CA LYS A 51 6.95 15.94 6.08
C LYS A 51 6.30 16.69 4.90
N ASN A 52 7.10 16.98 3.87
CA ASN A 52 6.68 17.69 2.67
C ASN A 52 6.09 16.77 1.59
N ASP A 53 6.16 15.45 1.77
CA ASP A 53 5.56 14.50 0.84
C ASP A 53 4.05 14.67 0.81
N LYS A 54 3.49 14.58 -0.40
CA LYS A 54 2.06 14.70 -0.62
C LYS A 54 1.45 13.31 -0.73
N ILE A 55 0.51 13.00 0.15
CA ILE A 55 -0.25 11.74 0.10
C ILE A 55 -1.09 11.71 -1.17
N MET A 56 -1.91 12.75 -1.33
CA MET A 56 -2.77 12.90 -2.49
C MET A 56 -3.00 14.37 -2.83
N THR A 57 -2.91 14.70 -4.12
CA THR A 57 -3.18 16.05 -4.60
C THR A 57 -4.48 16.08 -5.40
N LYS A 58 -5.13 17.26 -5.47
CA LYS A 58 -6.31 17.46 -6.33
C LYS A 58 -6.03 17.04 -7.78
N THR A 59 -4.82 17.29 -8.28
CA THR A 59 -4.39 16.87 -9.62
C THR A 59 -4.35 15.36 -9.77
N MET A 60 -3.81 14.63 -8.78
CA MET A 60 -3.79 13.16 -8.79
C MET A 60 -5.21 12.59 -8.82
N VAL A 61 -6.09 13.04 -7.92
CA VAL A 61 -7.50 12.57 -7.88
C VAL A 61 -8.20 12.84 -9.21
N ASN A 62 -8.03 14.03 -9.78
CA ASN A 62 -8.60 14.37 -11.08
C ASN A 62 -8.04 13.50 -12.22
N ASN A 63 -6.77 13.11 -12.16
CA ASN A 63 -6.17 12.21 -13.15
C ASN A 63 -6.79 10.81 -13.07
N TYR A 64 -7.03 10.29 -11.86
CA TYR A 64 -7.70 9.01 -11.68
C TYR A 64 -9.17 9.04 -12.13
N ALA A 65 -9.88 10.12 -11.82
CA ALA A 65 -11.26 10.31 -12.29
C ALA A 65 -11.36 10.37 -13.83
N LYS A 66 -10.34 10.93 -14.51
CA LYS A 66 -10.28 10.99 -15.97
C LYS A 66 -9.83 9.66 -16.60
N GLY A 67 -8.96 8.92 -15.93
CA GLY A 67 -8.37 7.67 -16.42
C GLY A 67 -9.25 6.43 -16.29
N LYS A 68 -10.55 6.59 -16.03
CA LYS A 68 -11.53 5.49 -15.85
C LYS A 68 -11.22 4.51 -14.71
N PHE A 69 -10.39 4.91 -13.74
CA PHE A 69 -10.07 4.08 -12.58
C PHE A 69 -11.26 3.90 -11.62
N PHE A 70 -12.30 4.73 -11.74
CA PHE A 70 -13.56 4.62 -11.02
C PHE A 70 -14.70 5.31 -11.81
N PRO A 71 -15.99 5.09 -11.45
CA PRO A 71 -17.12 5.66 -12.18
C PRO A 71 -17.08 7.19 -12.25
N THR A 72 -17.73 7.79 -13.25
CA THR A 72 -17.73 9.25 -13.45
C THR A 72 -18.22 9.99 -12.20
N VAL A 73 -17.41 10.97 -11.74
CA VAL A 73 -17.72 11.86 -10.62
C VAL A 73 -18.96 12.70 -10.94
N LYS A 74 -20.04 12.54 -10.19
CA LYS A 74 -21.27 13.33 -10.34
C LYS A 74 -21.20 14.56 -9.44
N GLY A 75 -21.51 15.75 -9.97
CA GLY A 75 -21.61 16.97 -9.17
C GLY A 75 -20.34 17.40 -8.43
N LYS A 76 -19.15 16.97 -8.87
CA LYS A 76 -17.85 17.18 -8.20
C LYS A 76 -17.75 16.57 -6.80
N LYS A 77 -18.57 15.56 -6.50
CA LYS A 77 -18.52 14.82 -5.25
C LYS A 77 -18.15 13.36 -5.49
N TYR A 78 -17.48 12.79 -4.49
CA TYR A 78 -16.95 11.44 -4.48
C TYR A 78 -17.77 10.61 -3.48
N ASN A 79 -18.38 9.53 -3.97
CA ASN A 79 -19.11 8.60 -3.11
C ASN A 79 -18.14 7.66 -2.36
N LYS A 80 -18.67 6.85 -1.46
CA LYS A 80 -17.90 5.88 -0.64
C LYS A 80 -17.06 4.93 -1.49
N GLU A 81 -17.64 4.34 -2.53
CA GLU A 81 -16.94 3.42 -3.44
C GLU A 81 -15.74 4.09 -4.13
N GLN A 82 -15.91 5.33 -4.61
CA GLN A 82 -14.84 6.10 -5.24
C GLN A 82 -13.72 6.44 -4.26
N ILE A 83 -14.04 6.71 -3.00
CA ILE A 83 -13.04 6.95 -1.94
C ILE A 83 -12.24 5.67 -1.68
N ILE A 84 -12.91 4.50 -1.61
CA ILE A 84 -12.23 3.20 -1.45
C ILE A 84 -11.32 2.90 -2.65
N LEU A 85 -11.79 3.15 -3.88
CA LEU A 85 -10.97 2.95 -5.08
C LEU A 85 -9.74 3.86 -5.08
N LEU A 86 -9.87 5.13 -4.66
CA LEU A 86 -8.74 6.04 -4.50
C LEU A 86 -7.72 5.50 -3.47
N GLU A 87 -8.18 4.88 -2.40
CA GLU A 87 -7.33 4.29 -1.37
C GLU A 87 -6.60 3.03 -1.85
N ILE A 88 -7.27 2.18 -2.61
CA ILE A 88 -6.64 1.04 -3.28
C ILE A 88 -5.56 1.54 -4.27
N ILE A 89 -5.87 2.55 -5.08
CA ILE A 89 -4.90 3.16 -6.01
C ILE A 89 -3.71 3.75 -5.24
N TYR A 90 -3.95 4.40 -4.10
CA TYR A 90 -2.89 4.95 -3.24
C TYR A 90 -1.94 3.85 -2.75
N ASN A 91 -2.46 2.70 -2.33
CA ASN A 91 -1.65 1.55 -1.90
C ASN A 91 -0.85 0.96 -3.08
N LEU A 92 -1.45 0.80 -4.26
CA LEU A 92 -0.80 0.13 -5.40
C LEU A 92 0.23 1.01 -6.15
N LYS A 93 0.01 2.33 -6.23
CA LYS A 93 0.84 3.26 -7.04
C LYS A 93 2.30 3.37 -6.59
N GLN A 94 2.62 2.94 -5.37
CA GLN A 94 3.99 2.96 -4.86
C GLN A 94 4.88 1.92 -5.57
N SER A 95 4.27 0.82 -6.06
CA SER A 95 5.01 -0.31 -6.63
C SER A 95 4.64 -0.59 -8.08
N LEU A 96 3.37 -0.41 -8.46
CA LEU A 96 2.84 -0.76 -9.78
C LEU A 96 2.72 0.44 -10.72
N SER A 97 2.79 0.18 -12.03
CA SER A 97 2.50 1.18 -13.06
C SER A 97 1.01 1.51 -13.12
N LEU A 98 0.66 2.69 -13.65
CA LEU A 98 -0.76 3.06 -13.82
C LEU A 98 -1.54 2.08 -14.71
N LEU A 99 -0.90 1.50 -15.72
CA LEU A 99 -1.51 0.49 -16.61
C LEU A 99 -1.80 -0.81 -15.86
N ASP A 100 -0.88 -1.25 -15.00
CA ASP A 100 -1.09 -2.44 -14.19
C ASP A 100 -2.20 -2.22 -13.16
N ILE A 101 -2.28 -1.04 -12.56
CA ILE A 101 -3.36 -0.66 -11.65
C ILE A 101 -4.72 -0.66 -12.37
N GLU A 102 -4.79 -0.08 -13.58
CA GLU A 102 -6.01 -0.11 -14.40
C GLU A 102 -6.43 -1.56 -14.69
N THR A 103 -5.47 -2.42 -15.02
CA THR A 103 -5.71 -3.85 -15.29
C THR A 103 -6.27 -4.56 -14.04
N VAL A 104 -5.71 -4.31 -12.86
CA VAL A 104 -6.16 -4.88 -11.59
C VAL A 104 -7.57 -4.40 -11.21
N LEU A 105 -7.91 -3.13 -11.47
CA LEU A 105 -9.20 -2.56 -11.12
C LEU A 105 -10.31 -2.88 -12.13
N THR A 106 -9.97 -3.33 -13.34
CA THR A 106 -10.94 -3.61 -14.41
C THR A 106 -12.06 -4.58 -13.98
N PRO A 107 -11.78 -5.75 -13.36
CA PRO A 107 -12.85 -6.66 -12.91
C PRO A 107 -13.78 -6.03 -11.86
N ILE A 108 -13.25 -5.19 -10.97
CA ILE A 108 -14.04 -4.46 -9.97
C ILE A 108 -14.98 -3.48 -10.68
N MET A 109 -14.44 -2.73 -11.64
CA MET A 109 -15.19 -1.76 -12.43
C MET A 109 -16.27 -2.39 -13.30
N GLU A 110 -16.00 -3.56 -13.89
CA GLU A 110 -17.00 -4.30 -14.64
C GLU A 110 -18.14 -4.81 -13.75
N SER A 111 -17.83 -5.26 -12.52
CA SER A 111 -18.83 -5.68 -11.54
C SER A 111 -19.79 -4.54 -11.19
N ILE A 112 -19.23 -3.35 -10.89
CA ILE A 112 -20.02 -2.14 -10.57
C ILE A 112 -20.97 -1.78 -11.72
N HIS A 113 -20.55 -1.94 -12.98
CA HIS A 113 -21.36 -1.56 -14.14
C HIS A 113 -22.39 -2.61 -14.57
N LYS A 114 -22.09 -3.91 -14.41
CA LYS A 114 -22.93 -4.98 -14.96
C LYS A 114 -24.10 -5.37 -14.04
N GLU A 115 -24.13 -4.91 -12.78
CA GLU A 115 -25.11 -5.31 -11.75
C GLU A 115 -25.25 -6.85 -11.60
N GLU A 116 -24.23 -7.59 -12.04
CA GLU A 116 -24.16 -9.04 -11.91
C GLU A 116 -23.37 -9.33 -10.64
N ASN A 117 -24.02 -9.91 -9.62
CA ASN A 117 -23.40 -10.35 -8.34
C ASN A 117 -22.38 -11.51 -8.51
N LYS A 118 -21.61 -11.53 -9.60
CA LYS A 118 -20.58 -12.54 -9.90
C LYS A 118 -19.22 -12.19 -9.29
N PHE A 119 -19.04 -10.96 -8.82
CA PHE A 119 -17.82 -10.49 -8.20
C PHE A 119 -18.15 -9.67 -6.94
N PRO A 120 -17.35 -9.77 -5.86
CA PRO A 120 -17.65 -9.06 -4.61
C PRO A 120 -17.68 -7.53 -4.80
N SER A 121 -18.36 -6.84 -3.89
CA SER A 121 -18.35 -5.38 -3.85
C SER A 121 -16.96 -4.83 -3.53
N VAL A 122 -16.70 -3.59 -3.91
CA VAL A 122 -15.41 -2.93 -3.60
C VAL A 122 -15.20 -2.80 -2.08
N GLU A 123 -16.28 -2.63 -1.33
CA GLU A 123 -16.25 -2.54 0.14
C GLU A 123 -15.86 -3.87 0.78
N GLU A 124 -16.41 -4.99 0.31
CA GLU A 124 -16.05 -6.33 0.79
C GLU A 124 -14.59 -6.67 0.46
N LEU A 125 -14.14 -6.37 -0.77
CA LEU A 125 -12.75 -6.60 -1.18
C LEU A 125 -11.78 -5.80 -0.33
N TYR A 126 -12.06 -4.51 -0.15
CA TYR A 126 -11.19 -3.64 0.62
C TYR A 126 -11.21 -3.99 2.11
N GLY A 127 -12.39 -4.27 2.69
CA GLY A 127 -12.49 -4.74 4.07
C GLY A 127 -11.72 -6.04 4.31
N THR A 128 -11.79 -6.98 3.37
CA THR A 128 -11.00 -8.22 3.41
C THR A 128 -9.51 -7.92 3.30
N PHE A 129 -9.10 -7.05 2.38
CA PHE A 129 -7.72 -6.61 2.24
C PHE A 129 -7.16 -5.99 3.53
N LEU A 130 -7.93 -5.12 4.21
CA LEU A 130 -7.53 -4.54 5.50
C LEU A 130 -7.33 -5.61 6.57
N SER A 131 -8.22 -6.61 6.65
CA SER A 131 -8.07 -7.70 7.63
C SER A 131 -6.81 -8.55 7.37
N ILE A 132 -6.48 -8.79 6.10
CA ILE A 132 -5.25 -9.49 5.71
C ILE A 132 -4.02 -8.63 6.06
N LYS A 133 -4.09 -7.32 5.81
CA LYS A 133 -3.01 -6.38 6.12
C LYS A 133 -2.73 -6.34 7.63
N GLU A 134 -3.73 -6.35 8.49
CA GLU A 134 -3.54 -6.44 9.95
C GLU A 134 -2.76 -7.70 10.36
N ILE A 135 -3.06 -8.85 9.74
CA ILE A 135 -2.32 -10.10 9.97
C ILE A 135 -0.88 -9.94 9.49
N GLN A 136 -0.67 -9.40 8.29
CA GLN A 136 0.67 -9.20 7.72
C GLN A 136 1.54 -8.25 8.56
N LEU A 137 0.97 -7.18 9.14
CA LEU A 137 1.71 -6.27 10.01
C LEU A 137 2.22 -7.00 11.27
N LYS A 138 1.40 -7.88 11.84
CA LYS A 138 1.81 -8.72 12.98
C LYS A 138 2.90 -9.72 12.58
N ASP A 139 2.70 -10.42 11.47
CA ASP A 139 3.64 -11.42 10.98
C ASP A 139 4.99 -10.79 10.62
N PHE A 140 4.98 -9.57 10.07
CA PHE A 140 6.19 -8.81 9.75
C PHE A 140 7.08 -8.62 10.98
N TYR A 141 6.51 -8.38 12.17
CA TYR A 141 7.30 -8.23 13.39
C TYR A 141 8.10 -9.51 13.73
N GLU A 142 7.44 -10.67 13.65
CA GLU A 142 8.09 -11.96 13.92
C GLU A 142 9.11 -12.32 12.84
N GLU A 143 8.79 -12.09 11.57
CA GLU A 143 9.69 -12.31 10.44
C GLU A 143 10.92 -11.40 10.48
N PHE A 144 10.74 -10.14 10.88
CA PHE A 144 11.82 -9.18 11.00
C PHE A 144 12.85 -9.62 12.03
N ASN A 145 12.41 -10.08 13.21
CA ASN A 145 13.32 -10.57 14.25
C ASN A 145 14.11 -11.81 13.77
N LYS A 146 13.44 -12.75 13.09
CA LYS A 146 14.13 -13.92 12.48
C LYS A 146 15.16 -13.49 11.43
N LEU A 147 14.84 -12.49 10.61
CA LEU A 147 15.76 -11.93 9.64
C LEU A 147 16.98 -11.29 10.32
N MET A 148 16.78 -10.56 11.41
CA MET A 148 17.86 -9.96 12.18
C MET A 148 18.84 -11.01 12.74
N ASP A 149 18.33 -12.12 13.29
CA ASP A 149 19.16 -13.22 13.78
C ASP A 149 20.02 -13.83 12.66
N ILE A 150 19.44 -14.02 11.47
CA ILE A 150 20.16 -14.51 10.30
C ILE A 150 21.25 -13.52 9.87
N ILE A 151 20.93 -12.21 9.83
CA ILE A 151 21.89 -11.18 9.41
C ILE A 151 23.10 -11.16 10.35
N ARG A 152 22.88 -11.19 11.66
CA ARG A 152 23.94 -11.24 12.69
C ARG A 152 24.87 -12.44 12.47
N GLU A 153 24.30 -13.63 12.32
CA GLU A 153 25.08 -14.86 12.12
C GLU A 153 25.91 -14.84 10.82
N LYS A 154 25.44 -14.13 9.79
CA LYS A 154 26.18 -13.99 8.52
C LYS A 154 27.18 -12.84 8.55
N SER A 155 26.90 -11.75 9.25
CA SER A 155 27.76 -10.56 9.28
C SER A 155 29.03 -10.77 10.10
N GLU A 156 29.00 -11.62 11.13
CA GLU A 156 30.17 -12.06 11.92
C GLU A 156 31.29 -12.64 11.05
N LYS A 157 30.94 -13.25 9.92
CA LYS A 157 31.88 -13.90 8.99
C LYS A 157 32.48 -12.91 7.98
N LEU A 158 32.01 -11.66 7.95
CA LEU A 158 32.48 -10.63 7.03
C LEU A 158 33.65 -9.83 7.62
N GLN A 159 34.60 -9.49 6.76
CA GLN A 159 35.68 -8.55 7.10
C GLN A 159 35.11 -7.13 7.32
N GLY A 160 35.81 -6.33 8.13
CA GLY A 160 35.42 -4.96 8.49
C GLY A 160 35.09 -4.83 9.98
N GLU A 161 35.52 -3.71 10.58
CA GLU A 161 35.47 -3.50 12.03
C GLU A 161 34.11 -2.96 12.52
N ASP A 162 33.34 -2.30 11.65
CA ASP A 162 32.04 -1.72 12.00
C ASP A 162 30.91 -2.75 11.84
N GLU A 163 30.70 -3.57 12.86
CA GLU A 163 29.68 -4.62 12.87
C GLU A 163 28.26 -4.06 12.69
N GLN A 164 27.97 -2.94 13.35
CA GLN A 164 26.66 -2.30 13.30
C GLN A 164 26.31 -1.81 11.90
N LEU A 165 27.26 -1.17 11.21
CA LEU A 165 27.05 -0.72 9.84
C LEU A 165 26.88 -1.90 8.87
N LYS A 166 27.64 -3.00 9.06
CA LYS A 166 27.48 -4.21 8.24
C LYS A 166 26.07 -4.78 8.36
N GLU A 167 25.58 -4.96 9.59
CA GLU A 167 24.23 -5.46 9.84
C GLU A 167 23.16 -4.55 9.21
N LEU A 168 23.26 -3.23 9.44
CA LEU A 168 22.29 -2.27 8.92
C LEU A 168 22.23 -2.28 7.38
N VAL A 169 23.38 -2.29 6.72
CA VAL A 169 23.43 -2.31 5.25
C VAL A 169 22.86 -3.63 4.69
N LEU A 170 23.20 -4.76 5.30
CA LEU A 170 22.64 -6.06 4.92
C LEU A 170 21.13 -6.10 5.12
N LEU A 171 20.62 -5.58 6.24
CA LEU A 171 19.19 -5.49 6.51
C LEU A 171 18.47 -4.70 5.42
N ILE A 172 18.99 -3.53 5.05
CA ILE A 172 18.43 -2.71 3.97
C ILE A 172 18.41 -3.49 2.65
N PHE A 173 19.51 -4.16 2.30
CA PHE A 173 19.56 -4.97 1.07
C PHE A 173 18.52 -6.09 1.06
N THR A 174 18.36 -6.81 2.16
CA THR A 174 17.42 -7.92 2.25
C THR A 174 15.97 -7.46 2.22
N LEU A 175 15.63 -6.36 2.92
CA LEU A 175 14.29 -5.78 2.90
C LEU A 175 13.89 -5.34 1.47
N ILE A 176 14.77 -4.63 0.77
CA ILE A 176 14.52 -4.20 -0.60
C ILE A 176 14.47 -5.39 -1.57
N SER A 177 15.30 -6.42 -1.35
CA SER A 177 15.23 -7.65 -2.12
C SER A 177 13.86 -8.34 -1.98
N LYS A 178 13.34 -8.46 -0.76
CA LYS A 178 11.99 -9.01 -0.50
C LYS A 178 10.90 -8.21 -1.20
N ALA A 179 10.90 -6.89 -1.04
CA ALA A 179 9.93 -6.00 -1.70
C ALA A 179 9.96 -6.14 -3.24
N ASN A 180 11.16 -6.26 -3.82
CA ASN A 180 11.31 -6.46 -5.27
C ASN A 180 10.77 -7.83 -5.74
N MET A 181 10.94 -8.89 -4.93
CA MET A 181 10.39 -10.21 -5.25
C MET A 181 8.86 -10.20 -5.23
N GLU A 182 8.25 -9.59 -4.22
CA GLU A 182 6.80 -9.45 -4.10
C GLU A 182 6.23 -8.61 -5.24
N LYS A 183 6.87 -7.46 -5.54
CA LYS A 183 6.53 -6.63 -6.70
C LYS A 183 6.57 -7.43 -8.00
N ARG A 184 7.67 -8.15 -8.27
CA ARG A 184 7.81 -8.95 -9.50
C ARG A 184 6.76 -10.05 -9.58
N MET A 185 6.40 -10.65 -8.43
CA MET A 185 5.34 -11.65 -8.38
C MET A 185 3.99 -11.02 -8.76
N ALA A 186 3.65 -9.86 -8.20
CA ALA A 186 2.43 -9.13 -8.55
C ALA A 186 2.37 -8.78 -10.05
N GLU A 187 3.46 -8.24 -10.62
CA GLU A 187 3.58 -7.97 -12.05
C GLU A 187 3.36 -9.24 -12.89
N LYS A 188 3.97 -10.37 -12.48
CA LYS A 188 3.77 -11.65 -13.18
C LYS A 188 2.35 -12.18 -13.07
N LEU A 189 1.66 -12.00 -11.94
CA LEU A 189 0.25 -12.38 -11.82
C LEU A 189 -0.61 -11.55 -12.78
N ILE A 190 -0.35 -10.25 -12.88
CA ILE A 190 -1.05 -9.36 -13.81
C ILE A 190 -0.79 -9.80 -15.25
N ASP A 191 0.47 -9.98 -15.63
CA ASP A 191 0.87 -10.35 -16.99
C ASP A 191 0.27 -11.68 -17.44
N ASN A 192 0.16 -12.66 -16.55
CA ASN A 192 -0.25 -14.03 -16.92
C ASN A 192 -1.74 -14.31 -16.74
N PHE A 193 -2.44 -13.57 -15.87
CA PHE A 193 -3.81 -13.89 -15.50
C PHE A 193 -4.81 -12.74 -15.70
N LEU A 194 -4.36 -11.49 -15.81
CA LEU A 194 -5.26 -10.33 -15.92
C LEU A 194 -5.09 -9.53 -17.22
N LYS A 195 -3.88 -9.46 -17.77
CA LYS A 195 -3.70 -9.00 -19.14
C LYS A 195 -4.29 -10.08 -20.05
N ASN A 196 -5.34 -9.72 -20.79
CA ASN A 196 -5.86 -10.60 -21.84
C ASN A 196 -4.71 -10.94 -22.78
N ASN A 197 -4.31 -12.22 -22.80
CA ASN A 197 -3.54 -12.76 -23.93
C ASN A 197 -4.49 -12.78 -25.14
N ASN A 198 -4.66 -11.63 -25.78
CA ASN A 198 -5.11 -11.57 -27.16
C ASN A 198 -3.95 -12.00 -28.07
#